data_AF-A0AA96ZA81-F1
#
_entry.id   AF-A0AA96ZA81-F1
#
_cell.length_a   1.000
_cell.length_b   1.000
_cell.length_c   1.000
_cell.angle_alpha   90.00
_cell.angle_beta   90.00
_cell.angle_gamma   90.00
#
_symmetry.space_group_name_H-M   'P 1'
#
loop_
_entity.id
_entity.type
_entity.pdbx_description
1 polymer ?
#
loop_
_entity_poly.entity_id
_entity_poly.type
_entity_poly.pdbx_seq_one_letter_code
_entity_poly.pdbx_strand_id
1 'polypeptide(L)'
;MNRTKKDYLVIMLKGIAMGAADVVPGVSGGTIAFISGIYEELLRSISNINLGLFKTLKNDGLKAAWKQLNGNFLASLFVGMFISVISLAKVISWLLTSHPILLWSFFFGLVLASVIYIAKQITKWNIIAFFLVALGAVVAYYITTLNPMISENSSTLFMFFAGAIAICAMILPGISGSFILVLLGAYKPVLAAVNNRDFTTIAAIGAGAIIGLLSFSRVLKYLFANYKNYTLAVLTGFIIGSLNKIWPWKKALTFRTNSHGEQVPFNELSVSPFAYDGNPQLMYASILIIIGFVLILLLEKLAVKEQ
;
A
#
# COMPACT_ATOMS: atom_id res chain seq x y z
N MET A 1 -22.59 0.47 14.48
CA MET A 1 -21.61 1.08 15.40
C MET A 1 -21.92 2.57 15.51
N ASN A 2 -22.22 3.08 16.70
CA ASN A 2 -22.38 4.52 16.92
C ASN A 2 -20.99 5.12 17.15
N ARG A 3 -20.35 5.56 16.07
CA ARG A 3 -19.08 6.31 16.13
C ARG A 3 -19.33 7.76 16.49
N THR A 4 -18.47 8.29 17.35
CA THR A 4 -18.40 9.71 17.69
C THR A 4 -17.70 10.50 16.58
N LYS A 5 -17.84 11.83 16.61
CA LYS A 5 -17.08 12.71 15.69
C LYS A 5 -15.55 12.54 15.84
N LYS A 6 -15.07 12.24 17.05
CA LYS A 6 -13.65 12.00 17.33
C LYS A 6 -13.15 10.74 16.61
N ASP A 7 -13.96 9.68 16.55
CA ASP A 7 -13.58 8.44 15.87
C ASP A 7 -13.40 8.66 14.36
N TYR A 8 -14.29 9.44 13.73
CA TYR A 8 -14.13 9.81 12.33
C TYR A 8 -12.96 10.76 12.11
N LEU A 9 -12.62 11.63 13.06
CA LEU A 9 -11.39 12.42 12.95
C LEU A 9 -10.16 11.52 12.97
N VAL A 10 -10.12 10.51 13.84
CA VAL A 10 -9.05 9.52 13.89
C VAL A 10 -8.97 8.71 12.60
N ILE A 11 -10.10 8.27 12.03
CA ILE A 11 -10.13 7.57 10.72
C ILE A 11 -9.58 8.47 9.61
N MET A 12 -9.94 9.76 9.61
CA MET A 12 -9.41 10.71 8.64
C MET A 12 -7.89 10.88 8.77
N LEU A 13 -7.36 10.96 10.00
CA LEU A 13 -5.90 11.00 10.24
C LEU A 13 -5.20 9.73 9.76
N LYS A 14 -5.82 8.55 9.95
CA LYS A 14 -5.34 7.29 9.37
C LYS A 14 -5.34 7.34 7.85
N GLY A 15 -6.37 7.92 7.24
CA GLY A 15 -6.44 8.19 5.80
C GLY A 15 -5.32 9.10 5.32
N ILE A 16 -4.98 10.14 6.09
CA ILE A 16 -3.84 11.01 5.76
C ILE A 16 -2.53 10.22 5.75
N ALA A 17 -2.30 9.39 6.78
CA ALA A 17 -1.12 8.55 6.87
C ALA A 17 -1.05 7.52 5.72
N MET A 18 -2.19 6.92 5.36
CA MET A 18 -2.28 6.02 4.20
C MET A 18 -1.92 6.74 2.89
N GLY A 19 -2.49 7.92 2.65
CA GLY A 19 -2.18 8.71 1.45
C GLY A 19 -0.72 9.14 1.39
N ALA A 20 -0.10 9.43 2.54
CA ALA A 20 1.32 9.80 2.60
C ALA A 20 2.22 8.61 2.24
N ALA A 21 1.87 7.42 2.74
CA ALA A 21 2.55 6.18 2.39
C ALA A 21 2.42 5.84 0.90
N ASP A 22 1.25 6.03 0.29
CA ASP A 22 1.03 5.73 -1.13
C ASP A 22 1.81 6.66 -2.08
N VAL A 23 2.23 7.85 -1.63
CA VAL A 23 3.13 8.72 -2.40
C VAL A 23 4.56 8.16 -2.42
N VAL A 24 4.97 7.40 -1.40
CA VAL A 24 6.32 6.86 -1.28
C VAL A 24 6.42 5.51 -2.01
N PRO A 25 7.28 5.38 -3.04
CA PRO A 25 7.40 4.12 -3.78
C PRO A 25 7.77 2.94 -2.87
N GLY A 26 7.09 1.81 -3.00
CA GLY A 26 7.41 0.62 -2.20
C GLY A 26 6.89 0.64 -0.75
N VAL A 27 6.28 1.73 -0.30
CA VAL A 27 5.41 1.74 0.89
C VAL A 27 3.96 1.65 0.39
N SER A 28 3.14 0.84 1.06
CA SER A 28 1.73 0.66 0.71
C SER A 28 0.84 1.26 1.79
N GLY A 29 -0.18 2.03 1.40
CA GLY A 29 -1.25 2.47 2.27
C GLY A 29 -1.97 1.29 2.95
N GLY A 30 -1.99 0.11 2.32
CA GLY A 30 -2.45 -1.13 2.94
C GLY A 30 -1.68 -1.51 4.21
N THR A 31 -0.36 -1.28 4.25
CA THR A 31 0.47 -1.48 5.46
C THR A 31 0.03 -0.53 6.57
N ILE A 32 -0.22 0.75 6.24
CA ILE A 32 -0.69 1.74 7.21
C ILE A 32 -2.11 1.43 7.70
N ALA A 33 -3.00 0.98 6.82
CA ALA A 33 -4.33 0.52 7.20
C ALA A 33 -4.26 -0.66 8.19
N PHE A 34 -3.30 -1.57 7.98
CA PHE A 34 -3.10 -2.73 8.84
C PHE A 34 -2.64 -2.33 10.24
N ILE A 35 -1.55 -1.59 10.35
CA ILE A 35 -0.98 -1.19 11.64
C ILE A 35 -1.88 -0.25 12.44
N SER A 36 -2.70 0.54 11.73
CA SER A 36 -3.68 1.41 12.39
C SER A 36 -4.98 0.68 12.74
N GLY A 37 -5.09 -0.63 12.45
CA GLY A 37 -6.21 -1.48 12.85
C GLY A 37 -7.50 -1.27 12.06
N ILE A 38 -7.46 -0.60 10.91
CA ILE A 38 -8.65 -0.35 10.06
C ILE A 38 -8.71 -1.25 8.83
N TYR A 39 -7.73 -2.13 8.64
CA TYR A 39 -7.60 -2.95 7.44
C TYR A 39 -8.75 -3.94 7.24
N GLU A 40 -9.10 -4.71 8.28
CA GLU A 40 -10.22 -5.65 8.19
C GLU A 40 -11.56 -4.93 7.94
N GLU A 41 -11.76 -3.76 8.56
CA GLU A 41 -12.94 -2.92 8.33
C GLU A 41 -12.97 -2.35 6.91
N LEU A 42 -11.83 -1.91 6.38
CA LEU A 42 -11.69 -1.45 4.99
C LEU A 42 -12.06 -2.56 4.00
N LEU A 43 -11.47 -3.75 4.18
CA LEU A 43 -11.81 -4.92 3.35
C LEU A 43 -13.28 -5.27 3.43
N ARG A 44 -13.87 -5.26 4.63
CA ARG A 44 -15.30 -5.54 4.85
C ARG A 44 -16.18 -4.51 4.13
N SER A 45 -15.86 -3.23 4.27
CA SER A 45 -16.60 -2.12 3.66
C SER A 45 -16.54 -2.18 2.13
N ILE A 46 -15.36 -2.46 1.56
CA ILE A 46 -15.19 -2.66 0.11
C ILE A 46 -15.95 -3.90 -0.37
N SER A 47 -15.89 -5.02 0.38
CA SER A 47 -16.59 -6.26 0.03
C SER A 47 -18.12 -6.12 0.00
N ASN A 48 -18.66 -5.11 0.69
CA ASN A 48 -20.09 -4.81 0.69
C ASN A 48 -20.56 -4.18 -0.62
N ILE A 49 -19.65 -3.74 -1.49
CA ILE A 49 -19.98 -3.32 -2.87
C ILE A 49 -20.29 -4.59 -3.68
N ASN A 50 -21.57 -4.92 -3.74
CA ASN A 50 -22.09 -6.10 -4.41
C ASN A 50 -23.53 -5.85 -4.92
N LEU A 51 -24.10 -6.82 -5.62
CA LEU A 51 -25.47 -6.71 -6.16
C LEU A 51 -26.53 -6.43 -5.07
N GLY A 52 -26.31 -6.89 -3.84
CA GLY A 52 -27.17 -6.58 -2.70
C GLY A 52 -27.19 -5.09 -2.35
N LEU A 53 -26.03 -4.42 -2.38
CA LEU A 53 -25.95 -2.97 -2.16
C LEU A 53 -26.74 -2.17 -3.19
N PHE A 54 -26.66 -2.57 -4.47
CA PHE A 54 -27.44 -1.94 -5.54
C PHE A 54 -28.95 -2.18 -5.37
N LYS A 55 -29.36 -3.36 -4.88
CA LYS A 55 -30.77 -3.65 -4.54
C LYS A 55 -31.24 -2.77 -3.38
N THR A 56 -30.46 -2.66 -2.31
CA THR A 56 -30.78 -1.78 -1.16
C THR A 56 -30.84 -0.31 -1.57
N LEU A 57 -29.94 0.14 -2.46
CA LEU A 57 -30.01 1.50 -3.00
C LEU A 57 -31.32 1.75 -3.75
N LYS A 58 -31.77 0.78 -4.55
CA LYS A 58 -33.01 0.88 -5.34
C LYS A 58 -34.27 0.80 -4.48
N ASN A 59 -34.29 -0.09 -3.49
CA ASN A 59 -35.50 -0.41 -2.72
C ASN A 59 -35.63 0.42 -1.43
N ASP A 60 -34.52 0.61 -0.72
CA ASP A 60 -34.50 1.19 0.63
C ASP A 60 -33.86 2.60 0.65
N GLY A 61 -33.37 3.06 -0.51
CA GLY A 61 -32.83 4.40 -0.73
C GLY A 61 -31.38 4.61 -0.31
N LEU A 62 -30.87 5.82 -0.59
CA LEU A 62 -29.47 6.22 -0.39
C LEU A 62 -28.99 6.04 1.06
N LYS A 63 -29.83 6.36 2.05
CA LYS A 63 -29.46 6.30 3.46
C LYS A 63 -29.22 4.86 3.93
N ALA A 64 -30.04 3.92 3.47
CA ALA A 64 -29.88 2.50 3.78
C ALA A 64 -28.63 1.91 3.12
N ALA A 65 -28.43 2.20 1.82
CA ALA A 65 -27.23 1.79 1.10
C ALA A 65 -25.95 2.36 1.72
N TRP A 66 -25.95 3.64 2.10
CA TRP A 66 -24.81 4.28 2.77
C TRP A 66 -24.45 3.59 4.09
N LYS A 67 -25.46 3.18 4.86
CA LYS A 67 -25.26 2.43 6.11
C LYS A 67 -24.70 1.02 5.83
N GLN A 68 -25.24 0.31 4.84
CA GLN A 68 -24.76 -1.02 4.45
C GLN A 68 -23.31 -1.00 3.93
N LEU A 69 -22.95 0.05 3.19
CA LEU A 69 -21.60 0.26 2.66
C LEU A 69 -20.56 0.58 3.74
N ASN A 70 -21.00 1.02 4.94
CA ASN A 70 -20.15 1.71 5.91
C ASN A 70 -19.60 3.05 5.33
N GLY A 71 -20.48 3.81 4.68
CA GLY A 71 -20.11 5.01 3.92
C GLY A 71 -19.43 6.11 4.74
N ASN A 72 -19.78 6.28 6.02
CA ASN A 72 -19.11 7.28 6.87
C ASN A 72 -17.63 6.94 7.12
N PHE A 73 -17.31 5.65 7.30
CA PHE A 73 -15.93 5.18 7.45
C PHE A 73 -15.15 5.46 6.16
N LEU A 74 -15.68 5.02 5.02
CA LEU A 74 -15.02 5.21 3.72
C LEU A 74 -14.85 6.69 3.38
N ALA A 75 -15.89 7.51 3.58
CA ALA A 75 -15.83 8.94 3.30
C ALA A 75 -14.75 9.63 4.17
N SER A 76 -14.73 9.37 5.47
CA SER A 76 -13.71 9.90 6.37
C SER A 76 -12.29 9.48 5.96
N LEU A 77 -12.11 8.21 5.63
CA LEU A 77 -10.81 7.67 5.22
C LEU A 77 -10.33 8.29 3.89
N PHE A 78 -11.19 8.30 2.87
CA PHE A 78 -10.84 8.81 1.55
C PHE A 78 -10.67 10.33 1.53
N VAL A 79 -11.41 11.08 2.35
CA VAL A 79 -11.15 12.52 2.57
C VAL A 79 -9.74 12.72 3.13
N GLY A 80 -9.34 11.92 4.12
CA GLY A 80 -7.97 11.95 4.65
C GLY A 80 -6.91 11.63 3.59
N MET A 81 -7.10 10.57 2.82
CA MET A 81 -6.20 10.20 1.72
C MET A 81 -6.09 11.32 0.69
N PHE A 82 -7.22 11.91 0.30
CA PHE A 82 -7.27 12.99 -0.69
C PHE A 82 -6.54 14.26 -0.21
N ILE A 83 -6.77 14.67 1.05
CA ILE A 83 -6.05 15.77 1.68
C ILE A 83 -4.53 15.51 1.65
N SER A 84 -4.12 14.30 2.00
CA SER A 84 -2.71 13.90 2.02
C SER A 84 -2.07 13.95 0.63
N VAL A 85 -2.71 13.38 -0.39
CA VAL A 85 -2.18 13.42 -1.77
C VAL A 85 -2.01 14.87 -2.24
N ILE A 86 -2.97 15.76 -1.97
CA ILE A 86 -2.86 17.15 -2.41
C ILE A 86 -1.79 17.92 -1.63
N SER A 87 -1.73 17.73 -0.31
CA SER A 87 -0.86 18.53 0.57
C SER A 87 0.58 18.01 0.65
N LEU A 88 0.76 16.69 0.72
CA LEU A 88 2.06 16.06 1.00
C LEU A 88 2.77 15.56 -0.25
N ALA A 89 2.11 15.39 -1.40
CA ALA A 89 2.77 14.83 -2.59
C ALA A 89 4.00 15.63 -3.02
N LYS A 90 3.92 16.97 -3.00
CA LYS A 90 5.06 17.85 -3.34
C LYS A 90 6.19 17.73 -2.33
N VAL A 91 5.86 17.72 -1.04
CA VAL A 91 6.85 17.64 0.06
C VAL A 91 7.57 16.30 0.02
N ILE A 92 6.84 15.20 -0.11
CA ILE A 92 7.41 13.86 -0.19
C ILE A 92 8.25 13.70 -1.46
N SER A 93 7.79 14.23 -2.60
CA SER A 93 8.58 14.21 -3.84
C SER A 93 9.90 14.97 -3.67
N TRP A 94 9.87 16.15 -3.04
CA TRP A 94 11.08 16.91 -2.73
C TRP A 94 12.01 16.20 -1.74
N LEU A 95 11.45 15.50 -0.74
CA LEU A 95 12.24 14.68 0.20
C LEU A 95 12.87 13.46 -0.49
N LEU A 96 12.17 12.83 -1.43
CA LEU A 96 12.71 11.71 -2.22
C LEU A 96 13.92 12.10 -3.04
N THR A 97 13.96 13.34 -3.56
CA THR A 97 15.10 13.83 -4.35
C THR A 97 16.20 14.42 -3.48
N SER A 98 15.84 15.18 -2.44
CA SER A 98 16.81 15.98 -1.66
C SER A 98 17.35 15.24 -0.43
N HIS A 99 16.52 14.39 0.19
CA HIS A 99 16.84 13.68 1.44
C HIS A 99 16.38 12.21 1.43
N PRO A 100 16.73 11.42 0.39
CA PRO A 100 16.23 10.05 0.22
C PRO A 100 16.56 9.16 1.42
N ILE A 101 17.80 9.17 1.91
CA ILE A 101 18.24 8.32 3.03
C ILE A 101 17.35 8.54 4.26
N LEU A 102 17.05 9.80 4.59
CA LEU A 102 16.25 10.16 5.75
C LEU A 102 14.80 9.69 5.61
N LEU A 103 14.20 9.95 4.45
CA LEU A 103 12.83 9.53 4.15
C LEU A 103 12.69 8.00 4.19
N TRP A 104 13.57 7.28 3.50
CA TRP A 104 13.57 5.81 3.51
C TRP A 104 13.83 5.25 4.90
N SER A 105 14.71 5.86 5.69
CA SER A 105 14.98 5.45 7.08
C SER A 105 13.73 5.54 7.95
N PHE A 106 12.98 6.64 7.83
CA PHE A 106 11.72 6.81 8.55
C PHE A 106 10.70 5.71 8.19
N PHE A 107 10.47 5.49 6.88
CA PHE A 107 9.54 4.46 6.42
C PHE A 107 10.01 3.03 6.70
N PHE A 108 11.31 2.77 6.64
CA PHE A 108 11.91 1.50 7.04
C PHE A 108 11.58 1.18 8.50
N GLY A 109 11.75 2.16 9.41
CA GLY A 109 11.35 2.03 10.80
C GLY A 109 9.86 1.73 10.98
N LEU A 110 8.99 2.48 10.28
CA LEU A 110 7.53 2.26 10.31
C LEU A 110 7.16 0.84 9.88
N VAL A 111 7.71 0.37 8.75
CA VAL A 111 7.40 -0.94 8.20
C VAL A 111 8.03 -2.06 9.03
N LEU A 112 9.21 -1.86 9.60
CA LEU A 112 9.83 -2.81 10.52
C LEU A 112 8.96 -3.02 11.78
N ALA A 113 8.43 -1.95 12.36
CA ALA A 113 7.47 -2.06 13.47
C ALA A 113 6.20 -2.81 13.06
N SER A 114 5.72 -2.60 11.83
CA SER A 114 4.56 -3.32 11.28
C SER A 114 4.76 -4.83 11.24
N VAL A 115 5.97 -5.30 10.88
CA VAL A 115 6.29 -6.74 10.87
C VAL A 115 6.05 -7.35 12.26
N ILE A 116 6.60 -6.71 13.29
CA ILE A 116 6.50 -7.18 14.68
C ILE A 116 5.05 -7.14 15.15
N TYR A 117 4.34 -6.04 14.86
CA TYR A 117 2.94 -5.88 15.24
C TYR A 117 2.06 -6.97 14.64
N ILE A 118 2.21 -7.26 13.35
CA ILE A 118 1.38 -8.24 12.63
C ILE A 118 1.73 -9.66 13.06
N ALA A 119 3.03 -9.95 13.22
CA ALA A 119 3.48 -11.24 13.71
C ALA A 119 2.91 -11.57 15.10
N LYS A 120 2.78 -10.57 15.98
CA LYS A 120 2.16 -10.73 17.32
C LYS A 120 0.67 -11.07 17.28
N GLN A 121 -0.04 -10.76 16.19
CA GLN A 121 -1.45 -11.13 16.04
C GLN A 121 -1.64 -12.60 15.65
N ILE A 122 -0.58 -13.31 15.26
CA ILE A 122 -0.61 -14.73 14.97
C ILE A 122 -0.68 -15.49 16.30
N THR A 123 -1.83 -16.10 16.57
CA THR A 123 -2.09 -16.79 17.85
C THR A 123 -1.53 -18.21 17.90
N LYS A 124 -1.26 -18.83 16.75
CA LYS A 124 -0.74 -20.20 16.63
C LYS A 124 0.44 -20.24 15.66
N TRP A 125 1.63 -20.48 16.20
CA TRP A 125 2.86 -20.69 15.43
C TRP A 125 3.12 -22.18 15.27
N ASN A 126 2.78 -22.73 14.11
CA ASN A 126 3.15 -24.09 13.71
C ASN A 126 4.14 -24.04 12.53
N ILE A 127 4.67 -25.19 12.12
CA ILE A 127 5.65 -25.27 11.03
C ILE A 127 5.12 -24.70 9.72
N ILE A 128 3.81 -24.83 9.47
CA ILE A 128 3.14 -24.28 8.29
C ILE A 128 3.17 -22.74 8.34
N ALA A 129 2.90 -22.12 9.50
CA ALA A 129 2.96 -20.67 9.65
C ALA A 129 4.37 -20.13 9.38
N PHE A 130 5.41 -20.76 9.93
CA PHE A 130 6.79 -20.37 9.63
C PHE A 130 7.14 -20.53 8.15
N PHE A 131 6.73 -21.64 7.54
CA PHE A 131 6.90 -21.85 6.09
C PHE A 131 6.21 -20.77 5.27
N LEU A 132 4.98 -20.37 5.63
CA LEU A 132 4.24 -19.32 4.93
C LEU A 132 4.86 -17.94 5.09
N VAL A 133 5.43 -17.61 6.26
CA VAL A 133 6.23 -16.38 6.43
C VAL A 133 7.43 -16.40 5.49
N ALA A 134 8.19 -17.49 5.48
CA ALA A 134 9.37 -17.63 4.62
C ALA A 134 9.00 -17.53 3.13
N LEU A 135 7.95 -18.24 2.71
CA LEU A 135 7.44 -18.21 1.34
C LEU A 135 6.99 -16.81 0.94
N GLY A 136 6.21 -16.13 1.79
CA GLY A 136 5.78 -14.76 1.54
C GLY A 136 6.94 -13.78 1.42
N ALA A 137 7.96 -13.92 2.28
CA ALA A 137 9.17 -13.10 2.23
C ALA A 137 9.97 -13.32 0.94
N VAL A 138 10.18 -14.56 0.54
CA VAL A 138 10.89 -14.90 -0.71
C VAL A 138 10.13 -14.36 -1.91
N VAL A 139 8.81 -14.56 -1.97
CA VAL A 139 7.97 -14.08 -3.09
C VAL A 139 7.99 -12.56 -3.17
N ALA A 140 7.78 -11.84 -2.07
CA ALA A 140 7.80 -10.39 -2.07
C ALA A 140 9.20 -9.82 -2.37
N TYR A 141 10.25 -10.41 -1.82
CA TYR A 141 11.64 -10.03 -2.14
C TYR A 141 11.91 -10.19 -3.63
N TYR A 142 11.54 -11.33 -4.22
CA TYR A 142 11.68 -11.57 -5.65
C TYR A 142 10.91 -10.54 -6.47
N ILE A 143 9.64 -10.28 -6.15
CA ILE A 143 8.83 -9.24 -6.81
C ILE A 143 9.52 -7.88 -6.74
N THR A 144 10.09 -7.50 -5.60
CA THR A 144 10.75 -6.18 -5.45
C THR A 144 12.08 -6.03 -6.16
N THR A 145 12.70 -7.14 -6.56
CA THR A 145 13.99 -7.17 -7.26
C THR A 145 13.84 -7.48 -8.75
N LEU A 146 12.63 -7.80 -9.22
CA LEU A 146 12.34 -7.95 -10.64
C LEU A 146 12.68 -6.65 -11.39
N ASN A 147 13.34 -6.82 -12.53
CA ASN A 147 13.53 -5.73 -13.47
C ASN A 147 12.18 -5.36 -14.08
N PRO A 148 11.82 -4.07 -14.11
CA PRO A 148 10.60 -3.66 -14.77
C PRO A 148 10.58 -4.04 -16.24
N MET A 149 9.45 -4.58 -16.71
CA MET A 149 9.26 -4.84 -18.12
C MET A 149 9.24 -3.52 -18.89
N ILE A 150 10.02 -3.46 -19.96
CA ILE A 150 9.90 -2.40 -20.97
C ILE A 150 8.93 -2.94 -22.02
N SER A 151 7.65 -2.66 -21.82
CA SER A 151 6.59 -3.04 -22.76
C SER A 151 5.85 -1.78 -23.19
N GLU A 152 5.69 -1.59 -24.49
CA GLU A 152 4.76 -0.60 -25.05
C GLU A 152 3.40 -1.22 -25.37
N ASN A 153 3.14 -2.46 -24.93
CA ASN A 153 1.86 -3.10 -25.14
C ASN A 153 0.76 -2.30 -24.42
N SER A 154 -0.01 -1.55 -25.20
CA SER A 154 -1.12 -0.72 -24.76
C SER A 154 -2.47 -1.38 -25.05
N SER A 155 -2.49 -2.70 -25.35
CA SER A 155 -3.75 -3.39 -25.64
C SER A 155 -4.73 -3.25 -24.47
N THR A 156 -5.98 -2.99 -24.79
CA THR A 156 -7.04 -2.73 -23.80
C THR A 156 -7.17 -3.86 -22.79
N LEU A 157 -7.00 -5.11 -23.24
CA LEU A 157 -7.04 -6.29 -22.38
C LEU A 157 -5.85 -6.36 -21.42
N PHE A 158 -4.65 -6.04 -21.91
CA PHE A 158 -3.47 -5.92 -21.04
C PHE A 158 -3.67 -4.84 -19.98
N MET A 159 -4.19 -3.67 -20.36
CA MET A 159 -4.43 -2.55 -19.45
C MET A 159 -5.49 -2.87 -18.39
N PHE A 160 -6.51 -3.65 -18.77
CA PHE A 160 -7.48 -4.22 -17.84
C PHE A 160 -6.81 -5.11 -16.78
N PHE A 161 -6.03 -6.11 -17.19
CA PHE A 161 -5.35 -7.00 -16.25
C PHE A 161 -4.29 -6.29 -15.42
N ALA A 162 -3.56 -5.34 -16.00
CA ALA A 162 -2.59 -4.52 -15.29
C ALA A 162 -3.27 -3.72 -14.16
N GLY A 163 -4.41 -3.08 -14.44
CA GLY A 163 -5.22 -2.40 -13.43
C GLY A 163 -5.72 -3.34 -12.34
N ALA A 164 -6.18 -4.54 -12.71
CA ALA A 164 -6.65 -5.55 -11.76
C ALA A 164 -5.54 -6.05 -10.83
N ILE A 165 -4.36 -6.38 -11.35
CA ILE A 165 -3.23 -6.88 -10.54
C ILE A 165 -2.67 -5.75 -9.66
N ALA A 166 -2.55 -4.54 -10.20
CA ALA A 166 -2.02 -3.39 -9.47
C ALA A 166 -2.87 -3.02 -8.25
N ILE A 167 -4.20 -3.00 -8.38
CA ILE A 167 -5.07 -2.68 -7.25
C ILE A 167 -5.08 -3.80 -6.20
N CYS A 168 -5.02 -5.07 -6.62
CA CYS A 168 -4.91 -6.20 -5.69
C CYS A 168 -3.64 -6.09 -4.86
N ALA A 169 -2.52 -5.73 -5.51
CA ALA A 169 -1.26 -5.48 -4.83
C ALA A 169 -1.33 -4.27 -3.91
N MET A 170 -1.99 -3.18 -4.32
CA MET A 170 -2.15 -1.96 -3.50
C MET A 170 -2.86 -2.22 -2.16
N ILE A 171 -3.83 -3.14 -2.15
CA ILE A 171 -4.51 -3.56 -0.91
C ILE A 171 -3.62 -4.46 -0.06
N LEU A 172 -2.70 -5.21 -0.67
CA LEU A 172 -1.85 -6.14 0.07
C LEU A 172 -0.75 -5.35 0.83
N PRO A 173 -0.65 -5.51 2.16
CA PRO A 173 0.46 -4.92 2.92
C PRO A 173 1.81 -5.32 2.33
N GLY A 174 2.70 -4.34 2.21
CA GLY A 174 4.07 -4.55 1.75
C GLY A 174 4.29 -4.45 0.24
N ILE A 175 3.25 -4.38 -0.61
CA ILE A 175 3.43 -4.19 -2.06
C ILE A 175 2.68 -2.94 -2.53
N SER A 176 3.36 -2.09 -3.32
CA SER A 176 2.78 -0.88 -3.89
C SER A 176 2.18 -1.16 -5.27
N GLY A 177 0.93 -0.76 -5.51
CA GLY A 177 0.26 -0.95 -6.80
C GLY A 177 0.92 -0.19 -7.95
N SER A 178 1.43 1.02 -7.69
CA SER A 178 2.17 1.80 -8.69
C SER A 178 3.49 1.13 -9.09
N PHE A 179 4.16 0.46 -8.13
CA PHE A 179 5.35 -0.34 -8.41
C PHE A 179 5.01 -1.55 -9.30
N ILE A 180 3.88 -2.22 -9.05
CA ILE A 180 3.41 -3.31 -9.90
C ILE A 180 3.09 -2.85 -11.33
N LEU A 181 2.49 -1.67 -11.51
CA LEU A 181 2.28 -1.10 -12.85
C LEU A 181 3.61 -0.83 -13.58
N VAL A 182 4.63 -0.39 -12.85
CA VAL A 182 5.99 -0.22 -13.41
C VAL A 182 6.57 -1.58 -13.79
N LEU A 183 6.45 -2.59 -12.93
CA LEU A 183 6.95 -3.94 -13.21
C LEU A 183 6.32 -4.57 -14.44
N LEU A 184 5.01 -4.38 -14.64
CA LEU A 184 4.30 -4.87 -15.81
C LEU A 184 4.59 -4.04 -17.08
N GLY A 185 5.26 -2.90 -16.97
CA GLY A 185 5.46 -1.95 -18.09
C GLY A 185 4.24 -1.08 -18.40
N ALA A 186 3.15 -1.22 -17.64
CA ALA A 186 1.90 -0.48 -17.86
C ALA A 186 1.95 0.99 -17.39
N TYR A 187 2.93 1.38 -16.57
CA TYR A 187 2.96 2.73 -15.98
C TYR A 187 3.02 3.87 -17.02
N LYS A 188 3.88 3.75 -18.04
CA LYS A 188 3.97 4.76 -19.12
C LYS A 188 2.68 4.82 -19.95
N PRO A 189 2.13 3.69 -20.45
CA PRO A 189 0.81 3.67 -21.10
C PRO A 189 -0.30 4.30 -20.26
N VAL A 190 -0.34 4.06 -18.94
CA VAL A 190 -1.33 4.67 -18.04
C VAL A 190 -1.18 6.19 -18.01
N LEU A 191 0.04 6.71 -17.85
CA LEU A 191 0.30 8.15 -17.86
C LEU A 191 -0.07 8.79 -19.20
N ALA A 192 0.30 8.16 -20.31
CA ALA A 192 -0.05 8.61 -21.65
C ALA A 192 -1.57 8.68 -21.84
N ALA A 193 -2.31 7.65 -21.39
CA ALA A 193 -3.76 7.63 -21.46
C ALA A 193 -4.41 8.77 -20.67
N VAL A 194 -3.93 9.06 -19.46
CA VAL A 194 -4.42 10.18 -18.65
C VAL A 194 -4.13 11.52 -19.33
N ASN A 195 -2.90 11.74 -19.80
CA ASN A 195 -2.50 13.00 -20.44
C ASN A 195 -3.24 13.24 -21.76
N ASN A 196 -3.42 12.20 -22.58
CA ASN A 196 -4.11 12.27 -23.86
C ASN A 196 -5.63 12.13 -23.74
N ARG A 197 -6.16 11.97 -22.51
CA ARG A 197 -7.58 11.72 -22.24
C ARG A 197 -8.13 10.53 -23.04
N ASP A 198 -7.35 9.46 -23.16
CA ASP A 198 -7.79 8.20 -23.76
C ASP A 198 -8.76 7.49 -22.80
N PHE A 199 -10.03 7.85 -22.93
CA PHE A 199 -11.10 7.31 -22.11
C PHE A 199 -11.27 5.80 -22.26
N THR A 200 -10.90 5.21 -23.40
CA THR A 200 -10.99 3.77 -23.62
C THR A 200 -10.01 3.04 -22.72
N THR A 201 -8.75 3.47 -22.72
CA THR A 201 -7.71 2.89 -21.88
C THR A 201 -7.97 3.16 -20.40
N ILE A 202 -8.37 4.39 -20.05
CA ILE A 202 -8.74 4.75 -18.67
C ILE A 202 -9.90 3.89 -18.16
N ALA A 203 -10.94 3.69 -18.98
CA ALA A 203 -12.08 2.84 -18.64
C ALA A 203 -11.67 1.37 -18.47
N ALA A 204 -10.78 0.86 -19.32
CA ALA A 204 -10.27 -0.51 -19.20
C ALA A 204 -9.48 -0.74 -17.90
N ILE A 205 -8.55 0.18 -17.57
CA ILE A 205 -7.81 0.14 -16.30
C ILE A 205 -8.78 0.24 -15.12
N GLY A 206 -9.72 1.19 -15.18
CA GLY A 206 -10.71 1.41 -14.13
C GLY A 206 -11.61 0.20 -13.91
N ALA A 207 -12.09 -0.44 -14.97
CA ALA A 207 -12.88 -1.67 -14.90
C ALA A 207 -12.07 -2.82 -14.31
N GLY A 208 -10.82 -2.98 -14.75
CA GLY A 208 -9.88 -3.96 -14.20
C GLY A 208 -9.65 -3.76 -12.71
N ALA A 209 -9.41 -2.51 -12.31
CA ALA A 209 -9.22 -2.15 -10.90
C ALA A 209 -10.49 -2.42 -10.07
N ILE A 210 -11.68 -2.06 -10.54
CA ILE A 210 -12.92 -2.34 -9.82
C ILE A 210 -13.13 -3.86 -9.65
N ILE A 211 -13.00 -4.63 -10.73
CA ILE A 211 -13.21 -6.09 -10.69
C ILE A 211 -12.15 -6.77 -9.82
N GLY A 212 -10.87 -6.38 -9.97
CA GLY A 212 -9.76 -6.87 -9.15
C GLY A 212 -9.98 -6.59 -7.67
N LEU A 213 -10.26 -5.33 -7.32
CA LEU A 213 -10.53 -4.88 -5.95
C LEU A 213 -11.69 -5.66 -5.30
N LEU A 214 -12.82 -5.79 -6.00
CA LEU A 214 -14.01 -6.46 -5.46
C LEU A 214 -13.85 -7.97 -5.34
N SER A 215 -13.19 -8.61 -6.30
CA SER A 215 -12.91 -10.05 -6.24
C SER A 215 -11.90 -10.36 -5.13
N PHE A 216 -10.78 -9.64 -5.09
CA PHE A 216 -9.71 -9.89 -4.14
C PHE A 216 -10.08 -9.52 -2.70
N SER A 217 -10.82 -8.43 -2.49
CA SER A 217 -11.32 -8.08 -1.13
C SER A 217 -12.23 -9.16 -0.55
N ARG A 218 -13.03 -9.86 -1.38
CA ARG A 218 -13.84 -11.01 -0.93
C ARG A 218 -12.98 -12.21 -0.58
N VAL A 219 -11.95 -12.51 -1.39
CA VAL A 219 -10.98 -13.58 -1.10
C VAL A 219 -10.28 -13.29 0.23
N LEU A 220 -9.73 -12.09 0.41
CA LEU A 220 -9.06 -11.72 1.65
C LEU A 220 -10.02 -11.77 2.85
N LYS A 221 -11.24 -11.25 2.72
CA LYS A 221 -12.26 -11.35 3.79
C LYS A 221 -12.52 -12.81 4.18
N TYR A 222 -12.65 -13.70 3.21
CA TYR A 222 -12.80 -15.13 3.46
C TYR A 222 -11.58 -15.73 4.17
N LEU A 223 -10.37 -15.38 3.73
CA LEU A 223 -9.12 -15.84 4.33
C LEU A 223 -8.96 -15.33 5.78
N PHE A 224 -9.29 -14.08 6.08
CA PHE A 224 -9.30 -13.57 7.46
C PHE A 224 -10.32 -14.25 8.34
N ALA A 225 -11.49 -14.62 7.80
CA ALA A 225 -12.53 -15.31 8.57
C ALA A 225 -12.20 -16.77 8.87
N ASN A 226 -11.54 -17.48 7.95
CA ASN A 226 -11.35 -18.94 8.05
C ASN A 226 -9.90 -19.37 8.31
N TYR A 227 -8.92 -18.57 7.89
CA TYR A 227 -7.49 -18.89 7.90
C TYR A 227 -6.65 -17.72 8.45
N LYS A 228 -7.14 -17.03 9.48
CA LYS A 228 -6.54 -15.78 10.00
C LYS A 228 -5.03 -15.92 10.26
N ASN A 229 -4.60 -16.91 11.03
CA ASN A 229 -3.19 -17.09 11.38
C ASN A 229 -2.28 -17.29 10.14
N TYR A 230 -2.74 -18.07 9.16
CA TYR A 230 -1.98 -18.31 7.92
C TYR A 230 -1.97 -17.08 7.01
N THR A 231 -3.08 -16.34 6.96
CA THR A 231 -3.17 -15.07 6.23
C THR A 231 -2.19 -14.06 6.81
N LEU A 232 -2.20 -13.89 8.13
CA LEU A 232 -1.25 -13.04 8.85
C LEU A 232 0.19 -13.48 8.61
N ALA A 233 0.49 -14.79 8.64
CA ALA A 233 1.82 -15.32 8.37
C ALA A 233 2.31 -14.93 6.96
N VAL A 234 1.48 -15.11 5.93
CA VAL A 234 1.82 -14.68 4.56
C VAL A 234 2.04 -13.17 4.51
N LEU A 235 1.15 -12.37 5.10
CA LEU A 235 1.28 -10.91 5.11
C LEU A 235 2.55 -10.43 5.84
N THR A 236 2.88 -11.03 6.99
CA THR A 236 4.14 -10.78 7.70
C THR A 236 5.33 -11.08 6.79
N GLY A 237 5.31 -12.23 6.10
CA GLY A 237 6.32 -12.58 5.11
C GLY A 237 6.44 -11.52 4.01
N PHE A 238 5.32 -11.13 3.39
CA PHE A 238 5.30 -10.15 2.32
C PHE A 238 5.92 -8.80 2.73
N ILE A 239 5.62 -8.34 3.94
CA ILE A 239 6.18 -7.11 4.48
C ILE A 239 7.68 -7.26 4.75
N ILE A 240 8.13 -8.40 5.30
CA ILE A 240 9.56 -8.68 5.49
C ILE A 240 10.30 -8.65 4.15
N GLY A 241 9.76 -9.32 3.12
CA GLY A 241 10.37 -9.37 1.79
C GLY A 241 10.47 -7.99 1.14
N SER A 242 9.50 -7.10 1.40
CA SER A 242 9.49 -5.75 0.83
C SER A 242 10.35 -4.73 1.57
N LEU A 243 10.86 -5.03 2.77
CA LEU A 243 11.82 -4.18 3.48
C LEU A 243 13.05 -3.83 2.62
N ASN A 244 13.47 -4.74 1.74
CA ASN A 244 14.55 -4.48 0.79
C ASN A 244 14.25 -3.27 -0.13
N LYS A 245 12.99 -3.11 -0.56
CA LYS A 245 12.61 -2.02 -1.47
C LYS A 245 12.65 -0.65 -0.81
N ILE A 246 12.52 -0.59 0.51
CA ILE A 246 12.52 0.65 1.29
C ILE A 246 13.82 0.82 2.10
N TRP A 247 14.84 0.01 1.82
CA TRP A 247 16.15 0.11 2.46
C TRP A 247 16.78 1.49 2.19
N PRO A 248 17.36 2.18 3.20
CA PRO A 248 17.81 3.57 3.02
C PRO A 248 19.02 3.75 2.10
N TRP A 249 19.91 2.76 2.06
CA TRP A 249 21.18 2.85 1.35
C TRP A 249 21.13 2.04 0.07
N LYS A 250 20.96 2.74 -1.06
CA LYS A 250 20.83 2.12 -2.36
C LYS A 250 21.76 2.75 -3.39
N LYS A 251 22.27 1.91 -4.29
CA LYS A 251 23.01 2.34 -5.47
C LYS A 251 22.12 2.23 -6.70
N ALA A 252 21.90 3.35 -7.38
CA ALA A 252 21.18 3.35 -8.65
C ALA A 252 22.01 2.60 -9.71
N LEU A 253 21.45 1.53 -10.28
CA LEU A 253 22.05 0.77 -11.38
C LEU A 253 21.68 1.37 -12.73
N THR A 254 20.44 1.86 -12.86
CA THR A 254 19.94 2.51 -14.08
C THR A 254 19.06 3.68 -13.71
N PHE A 255 18.99 4.68 -14.58
CA PHE A 255 18.15 5.86 -14.43
C PHE A 255 17.04 5.88 -15.48
N ARG A 256 15.94 6.56 -15.17
CA ARG A 256 14.88 6.91 -16.13
C ARG A 256 14.53 8.37 -16.00
N THR A 257 14.02 8.96 -17.07
CA THR A 257 13.43 10.31 -17.01
C THR A 257 11.99 10.23 -16.50
N ASN A 258 11.65 10.98 -15.46
CA ASN A 258 10.29 11.09 -14.93
C ASN A 258 9.42 12.02 -15.82
N SER A 259 8.13 12.18 -15.47
CA SER A 259 7.19 13.05 -16.21
C SER A 259 7.54 14.53 -16.18
N HIS A 260 8.48 14.95 -15.32
CA HIS A 260 8.95 16.32 -15.17
C HIS A 260 10.32 16.55 -15.84
N GLY A 261 10.85 15.56 -16.57
CA GLY A 261 12.14 15.67 -17.26
C GLY A 261 13.37 15.38 -16.40
N GLU A 262 13.20 14.96 -15.15
CA GLU A 262 14.31 14.70 -14.22
C GLU A 262 14.76 13.24 -14.29
N GLN A 263 16.07 12.98 -14.19
CA GLN A 263 16.58 11.63 -14.04
C GLN A 263 16.34 11.12 -12.62
N VAL A 264 15.56 10.04 -12.52
CA VAL A 264 15.28 9.34 -11.26
C VAL A 264 15.79 7.90 -11.35
N PRO A 265 16.26 7.31 -10.25
CA PRO A 265 16.64 5.90 -10.21
C PRO A 265 15.51 4.99 -10.70
N PHE A 266 15.85 4.02 -11.54
CA PHE A 266 14.90 3.04 -12.08
C PHE A 266 15.11 1.66 -11.47
N ASN A 267 16.35 1.16 -11.54
CA ASN A 267 16.79 -0.01 -10.81
C ASN A 267 17.79 0.40 -9.75
N GLU A 268 17.64 -0.17 -8.56
CA GLU A 268 18.46 0.15 -7.40
C GLU A 268 18.91 -1.15 -6.73
N LEU A 269 20.17 -1.17 -6.31
CA LEU A 269 20.73 -2.24 -5.50
C LEU A 269 20.84 -1.78 -4.06
N SER A 270 20.26 -2.53 -3.13
CA SER A 270 20.47 -2.30 -1.70
C SER A 270 21.92 -2.63 -1.32
N VAL A 271 22.60 -1.67 -0.69
CA VAL A 271 23.98 -1.82 -0.25
C VAL A 271 24.09 -1.62 1.26
N SER A 272 25.17 -2.12 1.85
CA SER A 272 25.50 -1.80 3.25
C SER A 272 25.70 -0.29 3.40
N PRO A 273 25.30 0.33 4.53
CA PRO A 273 25.63 1.73 4.81
C PRO A 273 27.13 2.03 4.74
N PHE A 274 27.97 1.04 5.05
CA PHE A 274 29.44 1.16 4.97
C PHE A 274 29.99 1.08 3.56
N ALA A 275 29.18 0.61 2.61
CA ALA A 275 29.50 0.52 1.18
C ALA A 275 28.70 1.53 0.35
N TYR A 276 28.09 2.52 0.99
CA TYR A 276 27.29 3.54 0.32
C TYR A 276 28.18 4.59 -0.35
N ASP A 277 27.92 4.86 -1.63
CA ASP A 277 28.63 5.89 -2.39
C ASP A 277 28.17 7.28 -1.92
N GLY A 278 28.87 7.85 -0.94
CA GLY A 278 28.61 9.19 -0.38
C GLY A 278 28.53 9.20 1.16
N ASN A 279 27.94 10.25 1.73
CA ASN A 279 27.70 10.29 3.17
C ASN A 279 26.49 9.41 3.54
N PRO A 280 26.66 8.31 4.29
CA PRO A 280 25.55 7.42 4.65
C PRO A 280 24.59 8.01 5.68
N GLN A 281 24.90 9.16 6.30
CA GLN A 281 24.06 9.83 7.30
C GLN A 281 23.60 8.91 8.45
N LEU A 282 24.48 7.98 8.85
CA LEU A 282 24.17 6.87 9.78
C LEU A 282 23.41 7.31 11.05
N MET A 283 23.86 8.38 11.68
CA MET A 283 23.24 8.89 12.92
C MET A 283 21.79 9.34 12.68
N TYR A 284 21.56 10.20 11.69
CA TYR A 284 20.22 10.70 11.36
C TYR A 284 19.29 9.61 10.85
N ALA A 285 19.82 8.71 10.00
CA ALA A 285 19.11 7.53 9.53
C ALA A 285 18.65 6.65 10.70
N SER A 286 19.54 6.36 11.65
CA SER A 286 19.21 5.55 12.84
C SER A 286 18.14 6.21 13.70
N ILE A 287 18.25 7.52 13.92
CA ILE A 287 17.24 8.29 14.66
C ILE A 287 15.87 8.20 13.97
N LEU A 288 15.81 8.38 12.64
CA LEU A 288 14.54 8.31 11.91
C LEU A 288 13.96 6.90 11.85
N ILE A 289 14.78 5.86 11.77
CA ILE A 289 14.33 4.46 11.92
C ILE A 289 13.65 4.28 13.28
N ILE A 290 14.29 4.75 14.37
CA ILE A 290 13.73 4.64 15.72
C ILE A 290 12.44 5.46 15.84
N ILE A 291 12.41 6.69 15.31
CA ILE A 291 11.20 7.54 15.34
C ILE A 291 10.05 6.85 14.58
N GLY A 292 10.30 6.37 13.37
CA GLY A 292 9.29 5.62 12.60
C GLY A 292 8.80 4.40 13.36
N PHE A 293 9.71 3.62 13.92
CA PHE A 293 9.39 2.42 14.69
C PHE A 293 8.52 2.74 15.92
N VAL A 294 8.93 3.72 16.73
CA VAL A 294 8.21 4.14 17.94
C VAL A 294 6.85 4.74 17.59
N LEU A 295 6.73 5.49 16.48
CA LEU A 295 5.47 6.07 16.04
C LEU A 295 4.41 4.98 15.82
N ILE A 296 4.78 3.82 15.25
CA ILE A 296 3.84 2.71 15.12
C ILE A 296 3.44 2.12 16.47
N LEU A 297 4.38 1.94 17.38
CA LEU A 297 4.06 1.44 18.73
C LEU A 297 3.13 2.39 19.50
N LEU A 298 3.25 3.70 19.28
CA LEU A 298 2.33 4.70 19.83
C LEU A 298 0.95 4.62 19.15
N LEU A 299 0.91 4.50 17.83
CA LEU A 299 -0.34 4.32 17.08
C LEU A 299 -1.07 3.03 17.48
N GLU A 300 -0.34 1.94 17.77
CA GLU A 300 -0.90 0.70 18.31
C GLU A 300 -1.59 0.94 19.65
N LYS A 301 -0.97 1.67 20.58
CA LYS A 301 -1.56 1.98 21.89
C LYS A 301 -2.79 2.88 21.80
N LEU A 302 -2.81 3.76 20.80
CA LEU A 302 -3.92 4.69 20.54
C LEU A 302 -5.01 4.09 19.65
N ALA A 303 -4.73 2.97 18.97
CA ALA A 303 -5.72 2.27 18.18
C ALA A 303 -6.83 1.80 19.13
N VAL A 304 -8.00 2.41 18.97
CA VAL A 304 -9.23 2.02 19.66
C VAL A 304 -9.42 0.53 19.43
N LYS A 305 -9.28 -0.28 20.49
CA LYS A 305 -9.59 -1.70 20.44
C LYS A 305 -11.01 -1.83 19.89
N GLU A 306 -11.18 -2.55 18.78
CA GLU A 306 -12.50 -3.05 18.42
C GLU A 306 -12.97 -3.92 19.60
N GLN A 307 -14.06 -3.50 20.24
CA GLN A 307 -14.89 -4.36 21.07
C GLN A 307 -15.68 -5.30 20.17
#